data_AF-A0A7J6V778-F1
#
_entry.id   AF-A0A7J6V778-F1
#
_cell.length_a   1.000
_cell.length_b   1.000
_cell.length_c   1.000
_cell.angle_alpha   90.00
_cell.angle_beta   90.00
_cell.angle_gamma   90.00
#
_symmetry.space_group_name_H-M   'P 1'
#
loop_
_entity.id
_entity.type
_entity.pdbx_description
1 polymer ?
#
loop_
_entity_poly.entity_id
_entity_poly.type
_entity_poly.pdbx_seq_one_letter_code
_entity_poly.pdbx_strand_id
1 'polypeptide(L)'
;AGYGSESEADDEAATVTLSSDLGRVNRASNKSAVRLQEIGPRMTLELMKIEEGMCSGGIIFNEYGNGDGAKKEANQEKEEMDEEE
;
A
#
# COMPACT_ATOMS: atom_id res chain seq x y z
N ALA A 1 -34.60 -40.75 1.67
CA ALA A 1 -33.28 -41.10 2.22
C ALA A 1 -32.31 -39.98 1.88
N GLY A 2 -31.70 -39.37 2.90
CA GLY A 2 -30.46 -38.59 2.84
C GLY A 2 -30.40 -37.39 1.88
N TYR A 3 -30.91 -36.22 2.29
CA TYR A 3 -30.25 -34.96 1.93
C TYR A 3 -28.99 -34.88 2.78
N GLY A 4 -27.87 -35.37 2.25
CA GLY A 4 -26.56 -35.14 2.85
C GLY A 4 -26.11 -33.75 2.46
N SER A 5 -26.15 -32.80 3.40
CA SER A 5 -25.47 -31.52 3.23
C SER A 5 -23.99 -31.79 2.98
N GLU A 6 -23.50 -31.46 1.79
CA GLU A 6 -22.09 -31.41 1.45
C GLU A 6 -21.45 -30.25 2.21
N SER A 7 -21.30 -30.40 3.52
CA SER A 7 -20.45 -29.54 4.34
C SER A 7 -19.03 -30.06 4.19
N GLU A 8 -18.36 -29.69 3.09
CA GLU A 8 -16.91 -29.65 3.12
C GLU A 8 -16.50 -28.81 4.33
N ALA A 9 -15.49 -29.27 5.08
CA ALA A 9 -14.97 -28.51 6.21
C ALA A 9 -14.52 -27.14 5.67
N ASP A 10 -15.23 -26.08 6.06
CA ASP A 10 -14.87 -24.72 5.67
C ASP A 10 -13.43 -24.49 6.16
N ASP A 11 -12.53 -24.20 5.22
CA ASP A 11 -11.11 -24.02 5.50
C ASP A 11 -10.95 -22.98 6.61
N GLU A 12 -10.14 -23.25 7.62
CA GLU A 12 -9.98 -22.34 8.77
C GLU A 12 -9.49 -20.95 8.29
N ALA A 13 -8.76 -20.92 7.17
CA ALA A 13 -8.32 -19.71 6.48
C ALA A 13 -9.47 -18.84 5.92
N ALA A 14 -10.66 -19.40 5.71
CA ALA A 14 -11.84 -18.71 5.19
C ALA A 14 -12.74 -18.13 6.28
N THR A 15 -12.25 -18.02 7.52
CA THR A 15 -13.08 -17.57 8.66
C THR A 15 -12.40 -16.46 9.44
N VAL A 16 -13.19 -15.48 9.90
CA VAL A 16 -12.71 -14.34 10.69
C VAL A 16 -13.55 -14.14 11.95
N THR A 17 -12.92 -13.64 13.01
CA THR A 17 -13.62 -13.22 14.22
C THR A 17 -14.08 -11.77 14.06
N LEU A 18 -15.37 -11.53 14.24
CA LEU A 18 -15.93 -10.20 14.06
C LEU A 18 -15.53 -9.27 15.23
N SER A 19 -15.02 -8.09 14.91
CA SER A 19 -14.63 -7.08 15.90
C SER A 19 -15.81 -6.27 16.46
N SER A 20 -16.96 -6.30 15.78
CA SER A 20 -18.16 -5.55 16.13
C SER A 20 -19.42 -6.25 15.62
N ASP A 21 -20.60 -5.81 16.09
CA ASP A 21 -21.88 -6.31 15.61
C ASP A 21 -22.18 -5.79 14.19
N LEU A 22 -22.31 -6.69 13.22
CA LEU A 22 -22.74 -6.40 11.85
C LEU A 22 -24.19 -6.88 11.62
N GLY A 23 -25.14 -5.98 11.81
CA GLY A 23 -26.57 -6.30 11.65
C GLY A 23 -27.10 -7.19 12.76
N ARG A 24 -28.19 -7.92 12.50
CA ARG A 24 -28.94 -8.64 13.55
C ARG A 24 -28.31 -9.96 14.00
N VAL A 25 -27.59 -10.65 13.12
CA VAL A 25 -27.15 -12.04 13.33
C VAL A 25 -25.64 -12.13 13.57
N ASN A 26 -24.86 -11.25 12.95
CA ASN A 26 -23.41 -11.28 13.05
C ASN A 26 -22.97 -10.45 14.25
N ARG A 27 -22.94 -11.07 15.43
CA ARG A 27 -22.47 -10.43 16.66
C ARG A 27 -20.95 -10.40 16.76
N ALA A 28 -20.43 -9.41 17.46
CA ALA A 28 -19.03 -9.32 17.84
C ALA A 28 -18.57 -10.61 18.51
N SER A 29 -17.29 -10.96 18.31
CA SER A 29 -16.65 -12.17 18.82
C SER A 29 -17.15 -13.50 18.25
N ASN A 30 -18.16 -13.50 17.37
CA ASN A 30 -18.54 -14.70 16.62
C ASN A 30 -17.62 -14.93 15.41
N LYS A 31 -17.51 -16.20 15.03
CA LYS A 31 -16.77 -16.66 13.84
C LYS A 31 -17.68 -16.56 12.62
N SER A 32 -17.24 -15.84 11.58
CA SER A 32 -17.96 -15.67 10.32
C SER A 32 -17.12 -16.20 9.15
N ALA A 33 -17.75 -16.87 8.20
CA ALA A 33 -17.12 -17.30 6.95
C ALA A 33 -17.00 -16.12 5.98
N VAL A 34 -15.83 -15.96 5.35
CA VAL A 34 -15.50 -14.91 4.39
C VAL A 34 -14.76 -15.55 3.21
N ARG A 35 -15.25 -15.28 2.00
CA ARG A 35 -14.60 -15.73 0.76
C ARG A 35 -13.98 -14.53 0.06
N LEU A 36 -12.69 -14.61 -0.23
CA LEU A 36 -11.96 -13.61 -1.00
C LEU A 36 -11.87 -14.07 -2.45
N GLN A 37 -12.07 -13.14 -3.37
CA GLN A 37 -11.85 -13.35 -4.79
C GLN A 37 -10.84 -12.32 -5.28
N GLU A 38 -9.82 -12.76 -6.00
CA GLU A 38 -8.86 -11.86 -6.62
C GLU A 38 -9.52 -11.08 -7.75
N ILE A 39 -9.32 -9.77 -7.74
CA ILE A 39 -9.75 -8.86 -8.79
C ILE A 39 -8.52 -8.07 -9.26
N GLY A 40 -8.15 -8.25 -10.52
CA GLY A 40 -7.09 -7.49 -11.15
C GLY A 40 -5.67 -8.06 -10.93
N PRO A 41 -4.65 -7.36 -11.45
CA PRO A 41 -3.26 -7.82 -11.40
C PRO A 41 -2.63 -7.65 -10.00
N ARG A 42 -1.70 -8.55 -9.67
CA ARG A 42 -0.84 -8.43 -8.48
C ARG A 42 0.32 -7.49 -8.77
N MET A 43 0.64 -6.62 -7.81
CA MET A 43 1.81 -5.73 -7.86
C MET A 43 2.69 -5.96 -6.64
N THR A 44 4.00 -5.84 -6.85
CA THR A 44 5.01 -5.75 -5.80
C THR A 44 5.75 -4.44 -6.02
N LEU A 45 5.75 -3.57 -5.01
CA LEU A 45 6.30 -2.20 -5.10
C LEU A 45 7.48 -2.05 -4.14
N GLU A 46 8.42 -1.19 -4.51
CA GLU A 46 9.62 -0.84 -3.73
C GLU A 46 9.76 0.68 -3.65
N LEU A 47 10.28 1.18 -2.53
CA LEU A 47 10.40 2.62 -2.27
C LEU A 47 11.69 3.17 -2.89
N MET A 48 11.54 3.83 -4.04
CA MET A 48 12.70 4.39 -4.77
C MET A 48 13.03 5.83 -4.34
N LYS A 49 12.03 6.71 -4.28
CA LYS A 49 12.20 8.15 -4.05
C LYS A 49 11.00 8.75 -3.33
N ILE A 50 11.24 9.74 -2.49
CA ILE A 50 10.19 10.61 -1.90
C ILE A 50 10.47 12.05 -2.32
N GLU A 51 9.45 12.71 -2.86
CA GLU A 51 9.47 14.12 -3.24
C GLU A 51 8.44 14.90 -2.43
N GLU A 52 8.74 16.17 -2.19
CA GLU A 52 7.75 17.11 -1.70
C GLU A 52 6.70 17.43 -2.78
N GLY A 53 5.44 17.59 -2.39
CA GLY A 53 4.39 18.03 -3.30
C GLY A 53 4.05 17.03 -4.41
N MET A 54 3.72 17.55 -5.59
CA MET A 54 3.22 16.76 -6.72
C MET A 54 4.29 16.61 -7.80
N CYS A 55 5.23 15.70 -7.57
CA CYS A 55 6.28 15.35 -8.52
C CYS A 55 7.18 16.52 -8.96
N SER A 56 7.23 17.60 -8.18
CA SER A 56 7.95 18.83 -8.52
C SER A 56 8.63 19.51 -7.33
N GLY A 57 8.58 18.90 -6.13
CA GLY A 57 9.25 19.41 -4.96
C GLY A 57 10.59 18.73 -4.71
N GLY A 58 11.28 19.18 -3.67
CA GLY A 58 12.61 18.68 -3.32
C GLY A 58 12.60 17.18 -2.97
N ILE A 59 13.73 16.53 -3.23
CA ILE A 59 13.92 15.11 -2.88
C ILE A 59 14.17 15.00 -1.37
N ILE A 60 13.30 14.26 -0.68
CA ILE A 60 13.40 13.97 0.76
C ILE A 60 14.18 12.66 0.98
N PHE A 61 14.00 11.69 0.09
CA PHE A 61 14.65 10.38 0.16
C PHE A 61 14.93 9.86 -1.25
N ASN A 62 16.08 9.22 -1.42
CA ASN A 62 16.42 8.46 -2.63
C ASN A 62 17.25 7.24 -2.25
N GLU A 63 16.83 6.06 -2.70
CA GLU A 63 17.48 4.79 -2.37
C GLU A 63 18.92 4.71 -2.92
N TYR A 64 19.18 5.29 -4.10
CA TYR A 64 20.47 5.22 -4.79
C TYR A 64 21.49 6.30 -4.34
N GLY A 65 21.19 7.05 -3.28
CA GLY A 65 22.03 8.13 -2.77
C GLY A 65 22.13 9.36 -3.69
N ASN A 66 22.87 10.38 -3.24
CA ASN A 66 23.09 11.65 -3.98
C ASN A 66 24.10 11.53 -5.14
N GLY A 67 24.33 10.33 -5.68
CA GLY A 67 25.21 10.11 -6.81
C GLY A 67 24.66 10.76 -8.08
N ASP A 68 25.36 11.77 -8.57
CA ASP A 68 25.30 12.36 -9.91
C ASP A 68 24.15 13.33 -10.28
N GLY A 69 23.10 13.47 -9.47
CA GLY A 69 22.02 14.45 -9.72
C GLY A 69 22.05 15.71 -8.84
N ALA A 70 22.38 15.57 -7.56
CA ALA A 70 22.21 16.61 -6.55
C ALA A 70 23.26 17.74 -6.59
N LYS A 71 24.23 17.67 -7.52
CA LYS A 71 25.22 18.74 -7.71
C LYS A 71 24.88 19.71 -8.85
N LYS A 72 23.83 19.46 -9.65
CA LYS A 72 23.55 20.29 -10.83
C LYS A 72 22.57 21.43 -10.55
N GLU A 73 21.50 21.18 -9.80
CA GLU A 73 20.47 22.21 -9.60
C GLU A 73 20.89 23.26 -8.56
N ALA A 74 21.58 22.86 -7.48
CA ALA A 74 22.08 23.81 -6.49
C ALA A 74 23.31 24.62 -6.94
N ASN A 75 23.99 24.21 -8.03
CA ASN A 75 25.12 24.96 -8.58
C ASN A 75 24.68 25.93 -9.69
N GLN A 76 23.63 25.61 -10.45
CA GLN A 76 23.06 26.54 -11.43
C GLN A 76 22.44 27.77 -10.77
N GLU A 77 21.68 27.60 -9.68
CA GLU A 77 21.10 28.74 -8.95
C GLU A 77 22.15 29.62 -8.25
N LYS A 78 23.33 29.08 -7.93
CA LYS A 78 24.45 29.88 -7.37
C LYS A 78 25.26 30.61 -8.44
N GLU A 79 25.49 29.98 -9.59
CA GLU A 79 26.23 30.60 -10.70
C GLU A 79 25.42 31.73 -11.36
N GLU A 80 24.09 31.60 -11.48
CA GLU A 80 23.24 32.70 -11.99
C GLU A 80 23.14 33.90 -11.03
N MET A 81 23.35 33.69 -9.74
CA MET A 81 23.29 34.78 -8.74
C MET A 81 24.62 35.55 -8.60
N ASP A 82 25.76 34.95 -8.96
CA ASP A 82 27.09 35.59 -8.97
C ASP A 82 27.39 36.31 -10.31
N GLU A 83 26.66 36.04 -11.40
CA GLU A 83 26.80 36.74 -12.69
C GLU A 83 25.95 38.03 -12.79
N GLU A 84 24.99 38.25 -11.87
CA GLU A 84 24.14 39.44 -11.82
C GLU A 84 24.61 40.53 -10.82
N GLU A 85 25.78 40.37 -10.17
CA GLU A 85 26.45 41.37 -9.31
C GLU A 85 27.73 41.95 -9.95
#